data_AF-A0A4S8LX05-F1
#
_entry.id   AF-A0A4S8LX05-F1
#
_cell.length_a   1.000
_cell.length_b   1.000
_cell.length_c   1.000
_cell.angle_alpha   90.00
_cell.angle_beta   90.00
_cell.angle_gamma   90.00
#
_symmetry.space_group_name_H-M   'P 1'
#
loop_
_entity.id
_entity.type
_entity.pdbx_description
1 polymer ?
#
loop_
_entity_poly.entity_id
_entity_poly.type
_entity_poly.pdbx_seq_one_letter_code
_entity_poly.pdbx_strand_id
1 'polypeptide(L)'
;FPFEVNDEYWERPDPDMMFRQPTGKPSKIAAFNLVLRLTRITGRALRTIYVMSRWRYGYSAYSRWEPLVVADLGSALNKWVDSVPEFLRWDPNREDLTLFNQSAVMYSHYYSVRILIQVRNGTRL
;
A
#
# COMPACT_ATOMS: atom_id res chain seq x y z
N PHE A 1 2.78 4.99 11.68
CA PHE A 1 3.12 3.61 11.31
C PHE A 1 4.13 3.11 12.31
N PRO A 2 4.22 1.79 12.57
CA PRO A 2 5.33 1.21 13.32
C PRO A 2 6.70 1.73 12.88
N PHE A 3 7.63 1.85 13.83
CA PHE A 3 8.97 2.37 13.59
C PHE A 3 9.86 1.30 12.95
N GLU A 4 10.50 1.59 11.81
CA GLU A 4 11.26 0.60 10.99
C GLU A 4 12.62 0.25 11.58
N VAL A 5 12.62 -0.16 12.85
CA VAL A 5 13.78 -0.65 13.57
C VAL A 5 13.38 -1.92 14.29
N ASN A 6 14.14 -2.98 14.06
CA ASN A 6 13.86 -4.25 14.70
C ASN A 6 14.06 -4.13 16.21
N ASP A 7 13.27 -4.88 16.96
CA ASP A 7 13.35 -5.06 18.41
C ASP A 7 14.77 -5.38 18.91
N GLU A 8 15.54 -6.17 18.16
CA GLU A 8 16.97 -6.46 18.37
C GLU A 8 17.88 -5.21 18.52
N TYR A 9 17.39 -4.03 18.14
CA TYR A 9 18.12 -2.76 18.17
C TYR A 9 17.50 -1.72 19.11
N TRP A 10 16.46 -2.08 19.87
CA TRP A 10 15.82 -1.14 20.79
C TRP A 10 16.66 -0.94 22.05
N GLU A 11 17.22 -2.02 22.57
CA GLU A 11 18.03 -2.02 23.79
C GLU A 11 19.49 -2.31 23.42
N ARG A 12 20.34 -1.28 23.47
CA ARG A 12 21.77 -1.35 23.16
C ARG A 12 22.57 -0.75 24.32
N PRO A 13 23.75 -1.30 24.67
CA PRO A 13 24.60 -0.73 25.71
C PRO A 13 25.04 0.70 25.39
N ASP A 14 25.18 1.01 24.10
CA ASP A 14 25.45 2.35 23.59
C ASP A 14 24.11 3.07 23.30
N PRO A 15 23.77 4.15 24.05
CA PRO A 15 22.55 4.91 23.84
C PRO A 15 22.42 5.50 22.43
N ASP A 16 23.53 5.82 21.76
CA ASP A 16 23.50 6.40 20.41
C ASP A 16 23.12 5.38 19.33
N MET A 17 23.19 4.09 19.65
CA MET A 17 22.84 2.98 18.77
C MET A 17 21.43 2.44 19.06
N MET A 18 20.76 2.90 20.12
CA MET A 18 19.37 2.52 20.41
C MET A 18 18.43 3.05 19.33
N PHE A 19 17.44 2.24 18.96
CA PHE A 19 16.44 2.57 17.95
C PHE A 19 17.06 2.95 16.59
N ARG A 20 18.19 2.34 16.22
CA ARG A 20 18.79 2.50 14.90
C ARG A 20 18.89 1.16 14.18
N GLN A 21 18.29 1.09 13.01
CA GLN A 21 18.47 -0.04 12.12
C GLN A 21 19.87 0.08 11.47
N PRO A 22 20.69 -0.99 11.49
CA PRO A 22 22.03 -0.91 10.92
C PRO A 22 21.97 -0.80 9.39
N THR A 23 22.95 -0.11 8.83
CA THR A 23 23.09 0.07 7.38
C THR A 23 23.19 -1.29 6.69
N GLY A 24 22.41 -1.49 5.62
CA GLY A 24 22.40 -2.73 4.85
C GLY A 24 21.51 -3.85 5.42
N LYS A 25 20.95 -3.72 6.63
CA LYS A 25 19.97 -4.68 7.16
C LYS A 25 18.55 -4.09 7.08
N PRO A 26 17.70 -4.51 6.15
CA PRO A 26 16.33 -4.02 6.08
C PRO A 26 15.55 -4.35 7.37
N SER A 27 14.61 -3.49 7.72
CA SER A 27 13.71 -3.75 8.86
C SER A 27 12.72 -4.86 8.51
N LYS A 28 12.51 -5.79 9.45
CA LYS A 28 11.54 -6.88 9.33
C LYS A 28 10.11 -6.36 9.18
N ILE A 29 9.83 -5.16 9.68
CA ILE A 29 8.50 -4.55 9.62
C ILE A 29 8.28 -3.62 8.42
N ALA A 30 9.28 -3.43 7.55
CA ALA A 30 9.16 -2.57 6.38
C ALA A 30 8.04 -3.04 5.44
N ALA A 31 7.98 -4.35 5.16
CA ALA A 31 6.90 -4.94 4.37
C ALA A 31 5.53 -4.72 5.03
N PHE A 32 5.43 -4.91 6.34
CA PHE A 32 4.20 -4.69 7.08
C PHE A 32 3.74 -3.22 6.99
N ASN A 33 4.65 -2.26 7.11
CA ASN A 33 4.36 -0.85 6.93
C ASN A 33 3.83 -0.52 5.53
N LEU A 34 4.42 -1.11 4.48
CA LEU A 34 3.94 -0.96 3.11
C LEU A 34 2.53 -1.54 2.96
N VAL A 35 2.26 -2.73 3.52
CA VAL A 35 0.91 -3.31 3.54
C VAL A 35 -0.08 -2.40 4.26
N LEU A 36 0.27 -1.84 5.43
CA LEU A 36 -0.60 -0.90 6.14
C LEU A 36 -0.92 0.36 5.33
N ARG A 37 0.07 0.91 4.62
CA ARG A 37 -0.15 2.05 3.71
C ARG A 37 -1.12 1.68 2.60
N LEU A 38 -0.96 0.49 2.01
CA LEU A 38 -1.85 -0.01 0.97
C LEU A 38 -3.27 -0.24 1.51
N THR A 39 -3.42 -0.86 2.69
CA THR A 39 -4.71 -1.05 3.36
C THR A 39 -5.45 0.26 3.61
N ARG A 40 -4.74 1.36 3.92
CA ARG A 40 -5.36 2.69 4.02
C ARG A 40 -5.94 3.16 2.69
N ILE A 41 -5.24 2.91 1.57
CA ILE A 41 -5.74 3.21 0.22
C ILE A 41 -6.97 2.33 -0.07
N THR A 42 -6.91 1.03 0.21
CA THR A 42 -8.04 0.09 0.07
C THR A 42 -9.25 0.56 0.86
N GLY A 43 -9.07 0.97 2.12
CA GLY A 43 -10.16 1.47 2.97
C GLY A 43 -10.76 2.80 2.49
N ARG A 44 -9.96 3.67 1.87
CA ARG A 44 -10.47 4.89 1.19
C ARG A 44 -11.27 4.50 -0.05
N ALA A 45 -10.71 3.63 -0.90
CA ALA A 45 -11.35 3.12 -2.09
C ALA A 45 -12.70 2.46 -1.74
N LEU A 46 -12.76 1.56 -0.75
CA LEU A 46 -14.03 0.94 -0.35
C LEU A 46 -15.05 1.95 0.17
N ARG A 47 -14.65 2.95 0.97
CA ARG A 47 -15.61 3.95 1.50
C ARG A 47 -16.12 4.90 0.43
N THR A 48 -15.28 5.36 -0.47
CA THR A 48 -15.70 6.29 -1.53
C THR A 48 -16.39 5.54 -2.66
N ILE A 49 -15.91 4.34 -2.99
CA ILE A 49 -16.44 3.58 -4.12
C ILE A 49 -17.70 2.83 -3.66
N TYR A 50 -17.61 1.99 -2.64
CA TYR A 50 -18.69 1.06 -2.29
C TYR A 50 -19.85 1.72 -1.53
N VAL A 51 -19.59 2.62 -0.58
CA VAL A 51 -20.69 3.25 0.19
C VAL A 51 -21.50 4.21 -0.69
N MET A 52 -20.85 4.91 -1.62
CA MET A 52 -21.53 5.88 -2.50
C MET A 52 -22.34 5.22 -3.62
N SER A 53 -22.11 3.94 -3.95
CA SER A 53 -22.94 3.20 -4.92
C SER A 53 -24.34 2.88 -4.37
N ARG A 54 -24.54 2.93 -3.04
CA ARG A 54 -25.83 2.74 -2.37
C ARG A 54 -26.73 3.99 -2.40
N TRP A 55 -26.17 5.18 -2.65
CA TRP A 55 -26.87 6.47 -2.61
C TRP A 55 -27.16 7.07 -4.00
N ARG A 56 -27.27 6.24 -5.04
CA ARG A 56 -27.38 6.63 -6.47
C ARG A 56 -28.61 7.47 -6.86
N TYR A 57 -29.49 7.84 -5.93
CA TYR A 57 -30.79 8.47 -6.18
C TYR A 57 -30.79 10.02 -6.19
N GLY A 58 -29.63 10.67 -6.40
CA GLY A 58 -29.53 12.15 -6.46
C GLY A 58 -28.56 12.63 -7.54
N TYR A 59 -29.04 12.71 -8.78
CA TYR A 59 -28.26 12.82 -10.00
C TYR A 59 -27.85 14.27 -10.32
N SER A 60 -26.61 14.68 -9.99
CA SER A 60 -25.84 15.76 -10.67
C SER A 60 -24.43 15.93 -10.08
N ALA A 61 -24.28 15.95 -8.76
CA ALA A 61 -22.98 16.10 -8.09
C ALA A 61 -22.04 14.88 -8.28
N TYR A 62 -22.62 13.68 -8.42
CA TYR A 62 -21.89 12.41 -8.51
C TYR A 62 -21.02 12.28 -9.77
N SER A 63 -21.50 12.74 -10.94
CA SER A 63 -20.77 12.56 -12.20
C SER A 63 -19.48 13.36 -12.29
N ARG A 64 -19.34 14.44 -11.51
CA ARG A 64 -18.12 15.26 -11.49
C ARG A 64 -17.10 14.77 -10.46
N TRP A 65 -17.56 14.23 -9.34
CA TRP A 65 -16.69 13.80 -8.23
C TRP A 65 -16.04 12.42 -8.45
N GLU A 66 -16.73 11.48 -9.10
CA GLU A 66 -16.22 10.13 -9.29
C GLU A 66 -14.88 10.08 -10.07
N PRO A 67 -14.72 10.75 -11.22
CA PRO A 67 -13.43 10.76 -11.93
C PRO A 67 -12.28 11.37 -11.10
N LEU A 68 -12.57 12.41 -10.31
CA LEU A 68 -11.57 13.06 -9.45
C LEU A 68 -11.10 12.13 -8.33
N VAL A 69 -12.02 11.42 -7.68
CA VAL A 69 -11.69 10.44 -6.64
C VAL A 69 -10.90 9.26 -7.22
N VAL A 70 -11.28 8.77 -8.39
CA VAL A 70 -10.56 7.69 -9.07
C VAL A 70 -9.14 8.13 -9.44
N ALA A 71 -8.97 9.34 -9.96
CA ALA A 71 -7.65 9.90 -10.26
C ALA A 71 -6.78 10.06 -9.00
N ASP A 72 -7.34 10.56 -7.89
CA ASP A 72 -6.62 10.69 -6.62
C ASP A 72 -6.20 9.33 -6.05
N LEU A 73 -7.10 8.34 -6.06
CA LEU A 73 -6.79 6.97 -5.61
C LEU A 73 -5.73 6.32 -6.51
N GLY A 74 -5.81 6.52 -7.83
CA GLY A 74 -4.80 6.05 -8.78
C GLY A 74 -3.42 6.68 -8.52
N SER A 75 -3.38 7.99 -8.27
CA SER A 75 -2.15 8.70 -7.92
C SER A 75 -1.55 8.18 -6.60
N ALA A 76 -2.38 7.97 -5.57
CA ALA A 76 -1.95 7.42 -4.29
C ALA A 76 -1.39 6.00 -4.45
N LEU A 77 -2.00 5.17 -5.30
CA LEU A 77 -1.55 3.81 -5.57
C LEU A 77 -0.22 3.79 -6.35
N ASN A 78 -0.02 4.72 -7.29
CA ASN A 78 1.27 4.88 -7.98
C ASN A 78 2.37 5.34 -7.00
N LYS A 79 2.09 6.35 -6.17
CA LYS A 79 3.03 6.78 -5.13
C LYS A 79 3.41 5.65 -4.17
N TRP A 80 2.48 4.74 -3.89
CA TRP A 80 2.79 3.56 -3.09
C TRP A 80 3.79 2.64 -3.80
N VAL A 81 3.61 2.34 -5.08
CA VAL A 81 4.52 1.43 -5.81
C VAL A 81 5.92 2.05 -5.95
N ASP A 82 5.99 3.37 -6.16
CA ASP A 82 7.26 4.11 -6.24
C ASP A 82 8.00 4.12 -4.89
N SER A 83 7.27 4.01 -3.78
CA SER A 83 7.84 3.98 -2.43
C SER A 83 8.40 2.63 -1.99
N VAL A 84 8.19 1.57 -2.78
CA VAL A 84 8.67 0.23 -2.44
C VAL A 84 10.20 0.17 -2.59
N PRO A 85 10.94 -0.13 -1.51
CA PRO A 85 12.39 -0.20 -1.54
C PRO A 85 12.85 -1.41 -2.34
N GLU A 86 14.07 -1.33 -2.88
CA GLU A 86 14.63 -2.33 -3.80
C GLU A 86 14.54 -3.77 -3.28
N PHE A 87 14.91 -3.99 -2.01
CA PHE A 87 14.89 -5.30 -1.37
C PHE A 87 13.48 -5.93 -1.22
N LEU A 88 12.40 -5.15 -1.40
CA LEU A 88 11.01 -5.61 -1.38
C LEU A 88 10.31 -5.53 -2.74
N ARG A 89 10.99 -5.04 -3.80
CA ARG A 89 10.43 -5.07 -5.15
C ARG A 89 10.24 -6.50 -5.60
N TRP A 90 9.17 -6.75 -6.35
CA TRP A 90 8.87 -8.07 -6.88
C TRP A 90 10.04 -8.61 -7.72
N ASP A 91 10.43 -9.85 -7.43
CA ASP A 91 11.48 -10.57 -8.16
C ASP A 91 11.15 -12.08 -8.11
N PRO A 92 10.83 -12.70 -9.26
CA PRO A 92 10.46 -14.11 -9.32
C PRO A 92 11.63 -15.05 -9.05
N ASN A 93 12.88 -14.58 -9.14
CA ASN A 93 14.08 -15.39 -8.96
C ASN A 93 14.69 -15.23 -7.57
N ARG A 94 13.98 -14.59 -6.64
CA ARG A 94 14.50 -14.32 -5.30
C ARG A 94 14.63 -15.60 -4.48
N GLU A 95 15.85 -15.87 -4.03
CA GLU A 95 16.15 -17.04 -3.18
C GLU A 95 15.59 -16.90 -1.75
N ASP A 96 15.58 -15.67 -1.20
CA ASP A 96 14.98 -15.42 0.11
C ASP A 96 13.46 -15.55 0.04
N LEU A 97 12.95 -16.71 0.46
CA LEU A 97 11.53 -17.04 0.48
C LEU A 97 10.69 -16.09 1.35
N THR A 98 11.27 -15.46 2.37
CA THR A 98 10.55 -14.51 3.22
C THR A 98 10.29 -13.23 2.45
N LEU A 99 11.32 -12.64 1.84
CA LEU A 99 11.20 -11.45 1.02
C LEU A 99 10.36 -11.72 -0.24
N PHE A 100 10.52 -12.90 -0.84
CA PHE A 100 9.68 -13.36 -1.95
C PHE A 100 8.20 -13.34 -1.56
N ASN A 101 7.82 -14.04 -0.48
CA ASN A 101 6.44 -14.09 -0.02
C ASN A 101 5.89 -12.71 0.37
N GLN A 102 6.68 -11.90 1.06
CA GLN A 102 6.30 -10.52 1.41
C GLN A 102 6.00 -9.69 0.16
N SER A 103 6.88 -9.75 -0.84
CA SER A 103 6.67 -9.04 -2.11
C SER A 103 5.46 -9.60 -2.87
N ALA A 104 5.26 -10.92 -2.91
CA ALA A 104 4.12 -11.56 -3.54
C ALA A 104 2.79 -11.06 -2.95
N VAL A 105 2.68 -11.06 -1.62
CA VAL A 105 1.48 -10.60 -0.91
C VAL A 105 1.24 -9.10 -1.15
N MET A 106 2.29 -8.29 -1.06
CA MET A 106 2.20 -6.84 -1.30
C MET A 106 1.69 -6.52 -2.71
N TYR A 107 2.30 -7.13 -3.74
CA TYR A 107 1.92 -6.88 -5.12
C TYR A 107 0.55 -7.48 -5.46
N SER A 108 0.20 -8.65 -4.91
CA SER A 108 -1.15 -9.22 -5.06
C SER A 108 -2.22 -8.28 -4.51
N HIS A 109 -1.99 -7.69 -3.33
CA HIS A 109 -2.91 -6.70 -2.77
C HIS A 109 -2.93 -5.43 -3.64
N TYR A 110 -1.78 -4.96 -4.13
CA TYR A 110 -1.70 -3.78 -4.99
C TYR A 110 -2.55 -3.95 -6.26
N TYR A 111 -2.42 -5.08 -6.95
CA TYR A 111 -3.20 -5.36 -8.14
C TYR A 111 -4.69 -5.54 -7.83
N SER A 112 -5.04 -6.15 -6.70
CA SER A 112 -6.42 -6.25 -6.24
C SER A 112 -7.06 -4.86 -6.05
N VAL A 113 -6.34 -3.91 -5.45
CA VAL A 113 -6.81 -2.52 -5.28
C VAL A 113 -6.90 -1.80 -6.62
N ARG A 114 -5.93 -2.02 -7.52
CA ARG A 114 -5.95 -1.45 -8.87
C ARG A 114 -7.18 -1.90 -9.64
N ILE A 115 -7.49 -3.19 -9.61
CA ILE A 115 -8.69 -3.77 -10.22
C ILE A 115 -9.95 -3.13 -9.61
N LEU A 116 -10.03 -3.01 -8.29
CA LEU A 116 -11.16 -2.36 -7.61
C LEU A 116 -11.40 -0.92 -8.09
N ILE A 117 -10.33 -0.14 -8.27
CA ILE A 117 -10.43 1.25 -8.75
C ILE A 117 -10.85 1.28 -10.22
N GLN A 118 -10.33 0.36 -11.03
CA GLN A 118 -10.42 0.43 -12.50
C GLN A 118 -11.67 -0.24 -13.08
N VAL A 119 -12.18 -1.31 -12.47
CA VAL A 119 -13.44 -1.99 -12.87
C VAL A 119 -14.61 -1.03 -12.90
N ARG A 120 -14.63 0.00 -12.04
CA ARG A 120 -15.71 0.99 -12.01
C ARG A 120 -15.64 2.03 -13.14
N ASN A 121 -14.47 2.27 -13.73
CA ASN A 121 -14.36 3.13 -14.90
C ASN A 121 -14.89 2.43 -16.17
N GLY A 122 -14.79 1.10 -16.25
CA GLY A 122 -15.20 0.31 -17.41
C GLY A 122 -16.69 -0.05 -17.48
N THR A 123 -17.47 0.18 -16.43
CA THR A 123 -18.92 -0.17 -16.39
C THR A 123 -19.82 0.93 -16.97
N ARG A 124 -19.27 1.88 -17.73
CA ARG A 124 -20.00 2.95 -18.44
C ARG A 124 -19.80 2.88 -19.95
N LEU A 125 -20.01 1.70 -20.54
CA LEU A 125 -20.30 1.54 -21.97
C LEU A 125 -21.72 0.99 -22.10
#